data_AF-A0A8B9KGC9-F1
#
_entry.id   AF-A0A8B9KGC9-F1
#
_cell.length_a   1.000
_cell.length_b   1.000
_cell.length_c   1.000
_cell.angle_alpha   90.00
_cell.angle_beta   90.00
_cell.angle_gamma   90.00
#
_symmetry.space_group_name_H-M   'P 1'
#
loop_
_entity.id
_entity.type
_entity.pdbx_description
1 polymer ?
#
loop_
_entity_poly.entity_id
_entity_poly.type
_entity_poly.pdbx_seq_one_letter_code
_entity_poly.pdbx_strand_id
1 'polypeptide(L)'
;KTAPGDEESTAGDDIDALLETIEKTNGLSHQSEDSGVSGHRPVLYVEHRNLNPENELKRYFGARAVLGDQRPRQRQRQFHRSTWMTAPKDTWPRFSKPGISMSLLESKNGLHFFVFEHSREYQQVQFKFFDAVESMDPNNIVVLLQLNPYHVDSLLQLSDVCRIQEDQETARDLIERALYSFECAFHPVFSLTSGTSRLDYRRAENRAFYLAVYKHMMFLEKRGCPRTALEYCRLLLSLDPDNDPLFMLLLIDFLCLRCREYASLIRLYEEWEVHRKLSQLPNFAYSVALALYHSSQQEETPPEESQRMKLKSDRMLQDALIMFPGVLMPLLDLCTVQPDAAVSSHDFFGPRNRIGQPSALSVLEGLYVGRCHSMWKEAGVMLWMEGNVGEVLKRVDSKDPFVEECLNKRKQGYQIVPRHIHRHVLLSEIKEATSALPLDVTAQPVMSYDPLPPLDSIASYTRPERYSCLIFTVLPIEYDSLICLILDMDSVVDQWNVLE
;
A
#
# COMPACT_ATOMS: atom_id res chain seq x y z
N LYS A 1 -42.17 -47.66 44.11
CA LYS A 1 -42.89 -48.13 42.91
C LYS A 1 -43.52 -46.89 42.29
N THR A 2 -43.18 -46.40 41.11
CA THR A 2 -42.24 -46.88 40.06
C THR A 2 -41.94 -45.70 39.11
N ALA A 3 -40.73 -45.60 38.55
CA ALA A 3 -40.38 -44.71 37.42
C ALA A 3 -40.69 -45.43 36.07
N PRO A 4 -40.44 -44.87 34.86
CA PRO A 4 -40.00 -43.52 34.42
C PRO A 4 -41.12 -42.77 33.63
N GLY A 5 -40.95 -41.62 32.94
CA GLY A 5 -39.82 -40.68 32.81
C GLY A 5 -39.27 -40.51 31.38
N ASP A 6 -39.28 -39.28 30.82
CA ASP A 6 -38.69 -38.86 29.52
C ASP A 6 -38.01 -37.48 29.67
N GLU A 7 -36.74 -37.37 29.30
CA GLU A 7 -35.96 -36.13 29.25
C GLU A 7 -35.74 -35.73 27.77
N GLU A 8 -36.35 -34.64 27.30
CA GLU A 8 -35.95 -34.05 26.01
C GLU A 8 -34.66 -33.26 26.19
N SER A 9 -33.53 -33.89 25.84
CA SER A 9 -32.23 -33.24 25.76
C SER A 9 -32.23 -32.15 24.68
N THR A 10 -32.16 -30.88 25.08
CA THR A 10 -31.90 -29.76 24.18
C THR A 10 -30.49 -29.87 23.62
N ALA A 11 -30.33 -30.51 22.46
CA ALA A 11 -29.08 -30.54 21.70
C ALA A 11 -28.78 -29.13 21.15
N GLY A 12 -28.15 -28.31 21.99
CA GLY A 12 -27.73 -26.94 21.70
C GLY A 12 -26.22 -26.81 21.56
N ASP A 13 -25.56 -27.86 21.07
CA ASP A 13 -24.10 -27.97 21.08
C ASP A 13 -23.45 -27.15 19.96
N ASP A 14 -22.97 -25.98 20.38
CA ASP A 14 -21.60 -25.53 20.13
C ASP A 14 -21.17 -25.33 18.66
N ILE A 15 -21.69 -24.25 18.09
CA ILE A 15 -21.26 -23.71 16.78
C ILE A 15 -19.78 -23.31 16.80
N ASP A 16 -19.23 -22.92 17.95
CA ASP A 16 -17.83 -22.52 18.07
C ASP A 16 -16.90 -23.76 18.05
N ALA A 17 -17.30 -24.88 18.66
CA ALA A 17 -16.64 -26.18 18.46
C ALA A 17 -16.71 -26.67 17.00
N LEU A 18 -17.81 -26.41 16.28
CA LEU A 18 -17.93 -26.69 14.84
C LEU A 18 -16.98 -25.81 14.01
N LEU A 19 -16.77 -24.54 14.37
CA LEU A 19 -15.81 -23.66 13.71
C LEU A 19 -14.35 -24.12 13.96
N GLU A 20 -14.00 -24.52 15.19
CA GLU A 20 -12.69 -25.16 15.44
C GLU A 20 -12.51 -26.47 14.64
N THR A 21 -13.59 -27.24 14.45
CA THR A 21 -13.53 -28.50 13.70
C THR A 21 -13.34 -28.25 12.20
N ILE A 22 -13.90 -27.16 11.66
CA ILE A 22 -13.68 -26.70 10.28
C ILE A 22 -12.24 -26.16 10.11
N GLU A 23 -11.69 -25.42 11.08
CA GLU A 23 -10.28 -25.02 11.07
C GLU A 23 -9.33 -26.24 11.08
N LYS A 24 -9.69 -27.33 11.79
CA LYS A 24 -8.93 -28.59 11.79
C LYS A 24 -9.08 -29.41 10.50
N THR A 25 -10.23 -29.38 9.81
CA THR A 25 -10.46 -30.17 8.58
C THR A 25 -9.95 -29.49 7.31
N ASN A 26 -9.88 -28.15 7.26
CA ASN A 26 -9.21 -27.44 6.16
C ASN A 26 -7.69 -27.68 6.08
N GLY A 27 -7.10 -28.39 7.06
CA GLY A 27 -5.73 -28.89 7.00
C GLY A 27 -5.51 -30.07 6.05
N LEU A 28 -6.56 -30.66 5.49
CA LEU A 28 -6.48 -31.76 4.51
C LEU A 28 -6.70 -31.25 3.08
N SER A 29 -5.74 -30.48 2.58
CA SER A 29 -5.55 -30.35 1.13
C SER A 29 -4.97 -31.64 0.56
N HIS A 30 -5.38 -32.01 -0.65
CA HIS A 30 -4.90 -33.21 -1.33
C HIS A 30 -3.37 -33.22 -1.41
N GLN A 31 -2.75 -34.29 -0.92
CA GLN A 31 -1.31 -34.53 -1.12
C GLN A 31 -1.05 -34.80 -2.60
N SER A 32 -0.69 -33.76 -3.36
CA SER A 32 0.26 -33.91 -4.46
C SER A 32 1.65 -33.98 -3.84
N GLU A 33 2.31 -35.13 -3.98
CA GLU A 33 3.67 -35.34 -3.47
C GLU A 33 4.65 -34.38 -4.15
N ASP A 34 5.13 -33.36 -3.41
CA ASP A 34 6.43 -32.77 -3.71
C ASP A 34 7.17 -32.39 -2.42
N SER A 35 8.31 -33.05 -2.24
CA SER A 35 9.54 -32.65 -1.53
C SER A 35 9.42 -31.67 -0.35
N GLY A 36 9.59 -32.21 0.86
CA GLY A 36 9.33 -31.49 2.11
C GLY A 36 10.20 -30.26 2.41
N VAL A 37 9.52 -29.16 2.75
CA VAL A 37 10.02 -28.07 3.60
C VAL A 37 9.00 -27.89 4.74
N SER A 38 9.45 -27.58 5.96
CA SER A 38 8.57 -27.40 7.12
C SER A 38 7.52 -26.30 6.88
N GLY A 39 6.30 -26.49 7.41
CA GLY A 39 5.10 -25.70 7.12
C GLY A 39 5.09 -24.25 7.59
N HIS A 40 6.04 -23.43 7.14
CA HIS A 40 6.04 -21.99 7.28
C HIS A 40 5.13 -21.35 6.24
N ARG A 41 4.26 -20.44 6.68
CA ARG A 41 3.39 -19.66 5.79
C ARG A 41 4.23 -18.76 4.87
N PRO A 42 3.78 -18.45 3.64
CA PRO A 42 4.45 -17.48 2.76
C PRO A 42 4.71 -16.12 3.45
N VAL A 43 5.76 -15.40 3.05
CA VAL A 43 6.13 -14.09 3.65
C VAL A 43 5.00 -13.05 3.54
N LEU A 44 4.26 -13.07 2.42
CA LEU A 44 3.11 -12.19 2.18
C LEU A 44 1.77 -12.80 2.60
N TYR A 45 1.76 -13.86 3.41
CA TYR A 45 0.52 -14.40 3.96
C TYR A 45 -0.23 -13.34 4.77
N VAL A 46 -1.50 -13.13 4.44
CA VAL A 46 -2.37 -12.15 5.10
C VAL A 46 -3.19 -12.88 6.16
N GLU A 47 -3.08 -12.47 7.42
CA GLU A 47 -3.85 -13.10 8.50
C GLU A 47 -5.30 -12.61 8.51
N HIS A 48 -6.25 -13.51 8.22
CA HIS A 48 -7.68 -13.19 8.09
C HIS A 48 -8.22 -12.46 9.33
N ARG A 49 -7.90 -12.97 10.53
CA ARG A 49 -8.38 -12.40 11.79
C ARG A 49 -7.91 -10.96 12.02
N ASN A 50 -6.84 -10.54 11.35
CA ASN A 50 -6.25 -9.21 11.44
C ASN A 50 -6.71 -8.27 10.32
N LEU A 51 -7.55 -8.69 9.36
CA LEU A 51 -8.15 -7.78 8.37
C LEU A 51 -9.26 -6.90 8.96
N ASN A 52 -9.85 -7.31 10.09
CA ASN A 52 -10.88 -6.54 10.79
C ASN A 52 -10.25 -5.63 11.87
N PRO A 53 -10.28 -4.28 11.71
CA PRO A 53 -9.68 -3.35 12.67
C PRO A 53 -10.32 -3.38 14.05
N GLU A 54 -11.57 -3.85 14.18
CA GLU A 54 -12.17 -4.02 15.50
C GLU A 54 -11.39 -5.02 16.36
N ASN A 55 -10.76 -6.05 15.77
CA ASN A 55 -10.04 -7.05 16.54
C ASN A 55 -8.77 -6.47 17.18
N GLU A 56 -8.07 -5.60 16.45
CA GLU A 56 -6.92 -4.85 16.96
C GLU A 56 -7.35 -3.82 18.03
N LEU A 57 -8.42 -3.06 17.79
CA LEU A 57 -8.96 -2.11 18.77
C LEU A 57 -9.45 -2.83 20.04
N LYS A 58 -10.10 -3.99 19.92
CA LYS A 58 -10.55 -4.82 21.06
C LYS A 58 -9.37 -5.35 21.87
N ARG A 59 -8.22 -5.61 21.23
CA ARG A 59 -6.97 -6.02 21.90
C ARG A 59 -6.35 -4.87 22.70
N TYR A 60 -6.42 -3.63 22.21
CA TYR A 60 -5.85 -2.46 22.90
C TYR A 60 -6.76 -1.88 24.00
N PHE A 61 -8.06 -1.75 23.75
CA PHE A 61 -9.00 -1.04 24.64
C PHE A 61 -10.00 -1.95 25.37
N GLY A 62 -10.03 -3.25 25.02
CA GLY A 62 -11.03 -4.19 25.52
C GLY A 62 -12.37 -4.07 24.79
N ALA A 63 -13.09 -5.20 24.66
CA ALA A 63 -14.31 -5.27 23.85
C ALA A 63 -15.41 -4.29 24.27
N ARG A 64 -15.55 -4.03 25.58
CA ARG A 64 -16.56 -3.11 26.11
C ARG A 64 -16.30 -1.64 25.73
N ALA A 65 -15.04 -1.22 25.62
CA ALA A 65 -14.71 0.15 25.23
C ALA A 65 -14.96 0.39 23.72
N VAL A 66 -14.73 -0.64 22.89
CA VAL A 66 -14.87 -0.54 21.43
C VAL A 66 -16.33 -0.67 20.97
N LEU A 67 -17.09 -1.59 21.56
CA LEU A 67 -18.49 -1.85 21.19
C LEU A 67 -19.50 -1.03 22.02
N GLY A 68 -19.07 -0.47 23.15
CA GLY A 68 -19.95 0.14 24.15
C GLY A 68 -20.91 -0.86 24.80
N ASP A 69 -21.97 -0.37 25.43
CA ASP A 69 -23.06 -1.21 25.97
C ASP A 69 -24.05 -1.66 24.86
N GLN A 70 -23.61 -1.78 23.59
CA GLN A 70 -24.40 -2.34 22.50
C GLN A 70 -24.62 -3.83 22.74
N ARG A 71 -25.71 -4.18 23.42
CA ARG A 71 -26.22 -5.57 23.45
C ARG A 71 -26.36 -6.05 22.00
N PRO A 72 -25.91 -7.28 21.66
CA PRO A 72 -26.11 -7.82 20.34
C PRO A 72 -27.61 -7.88 20.05
N ARG A 73 -28.10 -6.95 19.22
CA ARG A 73 -29.49 -6.95 18.77
C ARG A 73 -29.75 -8.29 18.09
N GLN A 74 -30.85 -8.92 18.48
CA GLN A 74 -31.30 -10.20 17.96
C GLN A 74 -31.17 -10.20 16.43
N ARG A 75 -30.33 -11.10 15.89
CA ARG A 75 -29.96 -11.13 14.47
C ARG A 75 -31.21 -11.28 13.60
N GLN A 76 -31.78 -10.18 13.12
CA GLN A 76 -32.57 -10.22 11.90
C GLN A 76 -31.60 -10.62 10.79
N ARG A 77 -31.70 -11.88 10.34
CA ARG A 77 -30.92 -12.41 9.22
C ARG A 77 -31.37 -11.74 7.93
N GLN A 78 -30.89 -10.53 7.69
CA GLN A 78 -30.78 -10.00 6.33
C GLN A 78 -29.68 -10.80 5.62
N PHE A 79 -29.96 -11.29 4.41
CA PHE A 79 -29.06 -12.12 3.62
C PHE A 79 -27.94 -11.30 2.96
N HIS A 80 -27.23 -10.48 3.75
CA HIS A 80 -25.99 -9.85 3.31
C HIS A 80 -24.88 -10.90 3.21
N ARG A 81 -24.07 -10.84 2.15
CA ARG A 81 -22.84 -11.64 2.05
C ARG A 81 -21.96 -11.31 3.25
N SER A 82 -21.37 -12.34 3.87
CA SER A 82 -20.33 -12.12 4.87
C SER A 82 -19.09 -11.60 4.16
N THR A 83 -18.69 -10.39 4.50
CA THR A 83 -17.53 -9.67 3.97
C THR A 83 -16.42 -9.64 5.04
N TRP A 84 -15.17 -9.59 4.61
CA TRP A 84 -13.96 -9.64 5.45
C TRP A 84 -13.28 -8.28 5.56
N MET A 85 -13.29 -7.47 4.49
CA MET A 85 -12.58 -6.18 4.46
C MET A 85 -13.38 -5.08 5.17
N THR A 86 -14.71 -5.13 5.04
CA THR A 86 -15.61 -4.11 5.57
C THR A 86 -17.00 -4.68 5.82
N ALA A 87 -17.77 -4.11 6.75
CA ALA A 87 -19.15 -4.52 7.02
C ALA A 87 -20.14 -3.49 6.44
N PRO A 88 -21.27 -3.93 5.83
CA PRO A 88 -22.29 -3.01 5.38
C PRO A 88 -22.92 -2.28 6.57
N LYS A 89 -23.08 -0.96 6.46
CA LYS A 89 -23.65 -0.11 7.50
C LYS A 89 -25.12 0.22 7.20
N ASP A 90 -25.94 0.32 8.26
CA ASP A 90 -27.36 0.70 8.17
C ASP A 90 -27.57 2.10 7.57
N THR A 91 -26.55 2.97 7.60
CA THR A 91 -26.55 4.32 7.02
C THR A 91 -26.32 4.34 5.51
N TRP A 92 -25.85 3.24 4.92
CA TRP A 92 -25.59 3.19 3.48
C TRP A 92 -26.89 3.00 2.69
N PRO A 93 -26.98 3.55 1.46
CA PRO A 93 -28.07 3.22 0.53
C PRO A 93 -28.19 1.71 0.31
N ARG A 94 -29.33 1.22 -0.17
CA ARG A 94 -29.49 -0.22 -0.40
C ARG A 94 -28.51 -0.71 -1.47
N PHE A 95 -27.68 -1.69 -1.12
CA PHE A 95 -26.84 -2.35 -2.10
C PHE A 95 -27.70 -3.03 -3.17
N SER A 96 -27.47 -2.65 -4.43
CA SER A 96 -28.11 -3.24 -5.59
C SER A 96 -27.01 -3.76 -6.53
N LYS A 97 -27.33 -4.12 -7.79
CA LYS A 97 -26.31 -4.61 -8.73
C LYS A 97 -25.21 -3.53 -8.88
N PRO A 98 -23.96 -3.78 -8.47
CA PRO A 98 -22.95 -2.72 -8.38
C PRO A 98 -22.44 -2.25 -9.74
N GLY A 99 -22.76 -2.96 -10.83
CA GLY A 99 -22.22 -2.70 -12.16
C GLY A 99 -20.75 -3.13 -12.33
N ILE A 100 -20.14 -3.67 -11.27
CA ILE A 100 -18.78 -4.24 -11.26
C ILE A 100 -18.89 -5.76 -11.07
N SER A 101 -18.08 -6.52 -11.80
CA SER A 101 -17.86 -7.95 -11.61
C SER A 101 -16.36 -8.28 -11.69
N MET A 102 -15.93 -9.41 -11.13
CA MET A 102 -14.58 -9.94 -11.32
C MET A 102 -14.63 -11.23 -12.14
N SER A 103 -13.80 -11.32 -13.19
CA SER A 103 -13.60 -12.53 -13.98
C SER A 103 -12.21 -13.13 -13.75
N LEU A 104 -12.11 -14.46 -13.91
CA LEU A 104 -10.86 -15.21 -13.88
C LEU A 104 -10.35 -15.34 -15.32
N LEU A 105 -9.18 -14.78 -15.62
CA LEU A 105 -8.56 -14.79 -16.94
C LEU A 105 -7.77 -16.07 -17.20
N GLU A 106 -6.90 -16.45 -16.26
CA GLU A 106 -6.00 -17.59 -16.38
C GLU A 106 -5.74 -18.21 -15.00
N SER A 107 -5.45 -19.52 -14.97
CA SER A 107 -4.86 -20.18 -13.81
C SER A 107 -3.60 -20.92 -14.25
N LYS A 108 -2.44 -20.54 -13.68
CA LYS A 108 -1.12 -20.98 -14.13
C LYS A 108 -0.17 -21.13 -12.94
N ASN A 109 0.52 -22.26 -12.84
CA ASN A 109 1.50 -22.55 -11.79
C ASN A 109 0.96 -22.32 -10.35
N GLY A 110 -0.31 -22.63 -10.09
CA GLY A 110 -0.96 -22.39 -8.80
C GLY A 110 -1.34 -20.93 -8.52
N LEU A 111 -1.13 -20.03 -9.47
CA LEU A 111 -1.57 -18.63 -9.42
C LEU A 111 -2.85 -18.44 -10.24
N HIS A 112 -3.69 -17.49 -9.84
CA HIS A 112 -4.96 -17.16 -10.48
C HIS A 112 -4.97 -15.68 -10.87
N PHE A 113 -5.17 -15.39 -12.16
CA PHE A 113 -5.11 -14.03 -12.71
C PHE A 113 -6.52 -13.49 -12.94
N PHE A 114 -6.83 -12.33 -12.37
CA PHE A 114 -8.17 -11.75 -12.38
C PHE A 114 -8.22 -10.37 -13.05
N VAL A 115 -9.44 -9.94 -13.38
CA VAL A 115 -9.75 -8.58 -13.82
C VAL A 115 -11.10 -8.14 -13.29
N PHE A 116 -11.23 -6.85 -12.95
CA PHE A 116 -12.51 -6.21 -12.74
C PHE A 116 -13.11 -5.71 -14.07
N GLU A 117 -14.40 -5.95 -14.24
CA GLU A 117 -15.17 -5.62 -15.44
C GLU A 117 -16.32 -4.70 -15.07
N HIS A 118 -16.52 -3.64 -15.87
CA HIS A 118 -17.62 -2.70 -15.71
C HIS A 118 -18.75 -3.01 -16.70
N SER A 119 -19.99 -3.09 -16.22
CA SER A 119 -21.19 -3.24 -17.06
C SER A 119 -21.39 -2.00 -17.95
N ARG A 120 -22.17 -2.13 -19.03
CA ARG A 120 -22.45 -1.00 -19.94
C ARG A 120 -23.09 0.18 -19.24
N GLU A 121 -23.94 -0.09 -18.25
CA GLU A 121 -24.58 0.92 -17.40
C GLU A 121 -23.55 1.61 -16.51
N TYR A 122 -22.61 0.85 -15.92
CA TYR A 122 -21.52 1.41 -15.12
C TYR A 122 -20.58 2.28 -15.97
N GLN A 123 -20.23 1.84 -17.19
CA GLN A 123 -19.43 2.63 -18.14
C GLN A 123 -20.08 3.98 -18.47
N GLN A 124 -21.41 4.05 -18.59
CA GLN A 124 -22.13 5.32 -18.77
C GLN A 124 -22.04 6.24 -17.54
N VAL A 125 -21.97 5.69 -16.33
CA VAL A 125 -21.71 6.46 -15.09
C VAL A 125 -20.26 6.93 -15.05
N GLN A 126 -19.30 6.08 -15.46
CA GLN A 126 -17.89 6.43 -15.55
C GLN A 126 -17.65 7.63 -16.50
N PHE A 127 -18.32 7.68 -17.65
CA PHE A 127 -18.18 8.82 -18.57
C PHE A 127 -18.70 10.12 -17.96
N LYS A 128 -19.82 10.08 -17.22
CA LYS A 128 -20.34 11.21 -16.45
C LYS A 128 -19.43 11.60 -15.29
N PHE A 129 -18.73 10.65 -14.68
CA PHE A 129 -17.71 10.92 -13.68
C PHE A 129 -16.53 11.69 -14.30
N PHE A 130 -16.05 11.30 -15.49
CA PHE A 130 -15.04 12.08 -16.20
C PHE A 130 -15.53 13.50 -16.53
N ASP A 131 -16.78 13.67 -16.97
CA ASP A 131 -17.38 15.00 -17.16
C ASP A 131 -17.39 15.82 -15.85
N ALA A 132 -17.76 15.22 -14.72
CA ALA A 132 -17.84 15.87 -13.41
C ALA A 132 -16.46 16.23 -12.82
N VAL A 133 -15.43 15.43 -13.09
CA VAL A 133 -14.06 15.71 -12.66
C VAL A 133 -13.43 16.81 -13.51
N GLU A 134 -13.65 16.78 -14.83
CA GLU A 134 -13.19 17.84 -15.74
C GLU A 134 -13.82 19.20 -15.45
N SER A 135 -15.02 19.24 -14.85
CA SER A 135 -15.66 20.50 -14.45
C SER A 135 -15.04 21.15 -13.21
N MET A 136 -14.11 20.47 -12.51
CA MET A 136 -13.48 20.91 -11.26
C MET A 136 -14.47 21.31 -10.13
N ASP A 137 -15.71 20.81 -10.17
CA ASP A 137 -16.73 21.09 -9.15
C ASP A 137 -17.11 19.80 -8.40
N PRO A 138 -16.70 19.64 -7.12
CA PRO A 138 -17.06 18.49 -6.31
C PRO A 138 -18.57 18.22 -6.21
N ASN A 139 -19.42 19.24 -6.35
CA ASN A 139 -20.87 19.07 -6.27
C ASN A 139 -21.40 18.16 -7.39
N ASN A 140 -20.78 18.17 -8.58
CA ASN A 140 -21.18 17.27 -9.67
C ASN A 140 -20.90 15.79 -9.32
N ILE A 141 -19.83 15.52 -8.56
CA ILE A 141 -19.51 14.18 -8.05
C ILE A 141 -20.50 13.78 -6.94
N VAL A 142 -20.90 14.70 -6.07
CA VAL A 142 -21.94 14.48 -5.05
C VAL A 142 -23.28 14.10 -5.70
N VAL A 143 -23.72 14.86 -6.71
CA VAL A 143 -24.96 14.56 -7.47
C VAL A 143 -24.86 13.19 -8.17
N LEU A 144 -23.71 12.86 -8.76
CA LEU A 144 -23.49 11.57 -9.40
C LEU A 144 -23.60 10.40 -8.41
N LEU A 145 -23.06 10.56 -7.19
CA LEU A 145 -23.14 9.57 -6.11
C LEU A 145 -24.52 9.47 -5.46
N GLN A 146 -25.32 10.53 -5.43
CA GLN A 146 -26.72 10.44 -4.99
C GLN A 146 -27.54 9.52 -5.91
N LEU A 147 -27.25 9.54 -7.21
CA LEU A 147 -27.88 8.66 -8.20
C LEU A 147 -27.22 7.28 -8.28
N ASN A 148 -25.90 7.19 -8.05
CA ASN A 148 -25.11 5.96 -8.19
C ASN A 148 -24.21 5.74 -6.95
N PRO A 149 -24.77 5.32 -5.79
CA PRO A 149 -24.05 5.34 -4.51
C PRO A 149 -22.79 4.46 -4.41
N TYR A 150 -22.62 3.54 -5.35
CA TYR A 150 -21.55 2.53 -5.38
C TYR A 150 -20.61 2.69 -6.58
N HIS A 151 -20.63 3.85 -7.27
CA HIS A 151 -19.67 4.16 -8.31
C HIS A 151 -18.29 4.49 -7.70
N VAL A 152 -17.36 3.54 -7.78
CA VAL A 152 -16.09 3.52 -7.04
C VAL A 152 -15.27 4.78 -7.24
N ASP A 153 -14.96 5.18 -8.47
CA ASP A 153 -14.03 6.29 -8.69
C ASP A 153 -14.58 7.62 -8.15
N SER A 154 -15.90 7.77 -8.11
CA SER A 154 -16.54 8.91 -7.45
C SER A 154 -16.45 8.83 -5.92
N LEU A 155 -16.51 7.63 -5.33
CA LEU A 155 -16.24 7.43 -3.90
C LEU A 155 -14.78 7.77 -3.55
N LEU A 156 -13.83 7.32 -4.37
CA LEU A 156 -12.41 7.62 -4.19
C LEU A 156 -12.14 9.13 -4.31
N GLN A 157 -12.68 9.77 -5.35
CA GLN A 157 -12.48 11.20 -5.60
C GLN A 157 -13.16 12.09 -4.55
N LEU A 158 -14.38 11.75 -4.12
CA LEU A 158 -15.08 12.51 -3.06
C LEU A 158 -14.45 12.26 -1.69
N SER A 159 -13.91 11.07 -1.42
CA SER A 159 -13.15 10.80 -0.20
C SER A 159 -11.94 11.73 -0.05
N ASP A 160 -11.21 12.01 -1.13
CA ASP A 160 -10.12 12.99 -1.10
C ASP A 160 -10.61 14.41 -0.83
N VAL A 161 -11.77 14.82 -1.39
CA VAL A 161 -12.38 16.13 -1.10
C VAL A 161 -12.75 16.24 0.39
N CYS A 162 -13.45 15.25 0.93
CA CYS A 162 -13.79 15.20 2.37
C CYS A 162 -12.54 15.23 3.25
N ARG A 163 -11.48 14.49 2.87
CA ARG A 163 -10.20 14.45 3.58
C ARG A 163 -9.50 15.81 3.61
N ILE A 164 -9.54 16.57 2.51
CA ILE A 164 -9.01 17.94 2.41
C ILE A 164 -9.85 18.93 3.22
N GLN A 165 -11.16 18.71 3.31
CA GLN A 165 -12.10 19.47 4.15
C GLN A 165 -12.08 19.04 5.63
N GLU A 166 -11.08 18.26 6.05
CA GLU A 166 -10.90 17.69 7.40
C GLU A 166 -11.99 16.71 7.89
N ASP A 167 -13.01 16.40 7.08
CA ASP A 167 -14.03 15.38 7.36
C ASP A 167 -13.49 13.96 7.12
N GLN A 168 -12.67 13.50 8.06
CA GLN A 168 -12.06 12.17 8.03
C GLN A 168 -13.09 11.03 8.19
N GLU A 169 -14.24 11.29 8.82
CA GLU A 169 -15.25 10.25 9.05
C GLU A 169 -16.00 9.92 7.76
N THR A 170 -16.51 10.92 7.06
CA THR A 170 -17.13 10.74 5.74
C THR A 170 -16.11 10.24 4.72
N ALA A 171 -14.88 10.77 4.74
CA ALA A 171 -13.83 10.32 3.83
C ALA A 171 -13.53 8.81 3.99
N ARG A 172 -13.44 8.32 5.23
CA ARG A 172 -13.27 6.88 5.53
C ARG A 172 -14.50 6.07 5.10
N ASP A 173 -15.71 6.54 5.40
CA ASP A 173 -16.95 5.85 5.06
C ASP A 173 -17.10 5.61 3.55
N LEU A 174 -16.73 6.60 2.73
CA LEU A 174 -16.72 6.49 1.27
C LEU A 174 -15.75 5.41 0.77
N ILE A 175 -14.56 5.27 1.37
CA ILE A 175 -13.61 4.19 1.04
C ILE A 175 -14.12 2.83 1.49
N GLU A 176 -14.67 2.73 2.70
CA GLU A 176 -15.29 1.49 3.20
C GLU A 176 -16.46 1.06 2.28
N ARG A 177 -17.22 2.00 1.73
CA ARG A 177 -18.28 1.74 0.73
C ARG A 177 -17.73 1.29 -0.63
N ALA A 178 -16.58 1.80 -1.04
CA ALA A 178 -15.88 1.38 -2.26
C ALA A 178 -15.36 -0.07 -2.13
N LEU A 179 -14.70 -0.39 -1.01
CA LEU A 179 -14.23 -1.76 -0.72
C LEU A 179 -15.39 -2.76 -0.68
N TYR A 180 -16.53 -2.39 -0.07
CA TYR A 180 -17.71 -3.26 -0.03
C TYR A 180 -18.22 -3.61 -1.44
N SER A 181 -18.13 -2.67 -2.38
CA SER A 181 -18.53 -2.85 -3.78
C SER A 181 -17.65 -3.87 -4.49
N PHE A 182 -16.33 -3.77 -4.30
CA PHE A 182 -15.36 -4.73 -4.83
C PHE A 182 -15.49 -6.11 -4.21
N GLU A 183 -15.62 -6.19 -2.87
CA GLU A 183 -15.70 -7.45 -2.15
C GLU A 183 -16.98 -8.23 -2.49
N CYS A 184 -18.09 -7.52 -2.73
CA CYS A 184 -19.30 -8.13 -3.28
C CYS A 184 -19.13 -8.64 -4.73
N ALA A 185 -18.21 -8.05 -5.51
CA ALA A 185 -17.91 -8.40 -6.90
C ALA A 185 -16.83 -9.49 -7.08
N PHE A 186 -16.12 -9.89 -6.00
CA PHE A 186 -15.06 -10.90 -6.07
C PHE A 186 -15.53 -12.23 -6.69
N HIS A 187 -14.67 -12.81 -7.52
CA HIS A 187 -14.84 -14.14 -8.07
C HIS A 187 -14.75 -15.19 -6.95
N PRO A 188 -15.53 -16.29 -6.96
CA PRO A 188 -15.55 -17.25 -5.84
C PRO A 188 -14.21 -17.92 -5.47
N VAL A 189 -13.24 -17.93 -6.39
CA VAL A 189 -11.86 -18.43 -6.13
C VAL A 189 -10.82 -17.32 -5.88
N PHE A 190 -11.24 -16.04 -5.89
CA PHE A 190 -10.36 -14.95 -5.52
C PHE A 190 -10.09 -14.99 -4.01
N SER A 191 -8.82 -15.02 -3.63
CA SER A 191 -8.38 -15.12 -2.25
C SER A 191 -7.61 -13.87 -1.83
N LEU A 192 -8.03 -13.28 -0.70
CA LEU A 192 -7.33 -12.18 -0.03
C LEU A 192 -6.12 -12.65 0.81
N THR A 193 -6.00 -13.96 1.09
CA THR A 193 -5.12 -14.47 2.15
C THR A 193 -4.05 -15.46 1.72
N SER A 194 -4.32 -16.25 0.67
CA SER A 194 -3.38 -17.29 0.20
C SER A 194 -2.18 -16.75 -0.59
N GLY A 195 -2.23 -15.50 -1.06
CA GLY A 195 -1.18 -14.92 -1.92
C GLY A 195 -1.09 -15.52 -3.33
N THR A 196 -2.11 -16.25 -3.79
CA THR A 196 -2.17 -16.87 -5.13
C THR A 196 -2.91 -16.02 -6.17
N SER A 197 -3.72 -15.06 -5.74
CA SER A 197 -4.42 -14.13 -6.63
C SER A 197 -3.47 -13.10 -7.24
N ARG A 198 -3.64 -12.79 -8.53
CA ARG A 198 -2.89 -11.75 -9.26
C ARG A 198 -3.84 -10.79 -9.96
N LEU A 199 -3.47 -9.50 -9.98
CA LEU A 199 -4.31 -8.43 -10.51
C LEU A 199 -3.45 -7.39 -11.25
N ASP A 200 -3.53 -7.39 -12.59
CA ASP A 200 -2.68 -6.54 -13.46
C ASP A 200 -3.03 -5.05 -13.30
N TYR A 201 -2.09 -4.24 -12.81
CA TYR A 201 -2.27 -2.81 -12.55
C TYR A 201 -2.34 -1.94 -13.83
N ARG A 202 -2.04 -2.49 -15.00
CA ARG A 202 -2.17 -1.76 -16.27
C ARG A 202 -3.62 -1.49 -16.65
N ARG A 203 -4.55 -2.29 -16.13
CA ARG A 203 -6.00 -2.15 -16.34
C ARG A 203 -6.60 -1.13 -15.37
N ALA A 204 -7.31 -0.13 -15.88
CA ALA A 204 -7.86 0.96 -15.07
C ALA A 204 -8.83 0.48 -13.98
N GLU A 205 -9.66 -0.51 -14.30
CA GLU A 205 -10.64 -1.14 -13.41
C GLU A 205 -9.95 -1.83 -12.22
N ASN A 206 -8.77 -2.41 -12.46
CA ASN A 206 -7.94 -2.99 -11.41
C ASN A 206 -7.28 -1.91 -10.55
N ARG A 207 -6.80 -0.80 -11.14
CA ARG A 207 -6.17 0.31 -10.39
C ARG A 207 -7.08 0.87 -9.31
N ALA A 208 -8.37 1.01 -9.59
CA ALA A 208 -9.37 1.48 -8.63
C ALA A 208 -9.42 0.61 -7.35
N PHE A 209 -9.25 -0.71 -7.45
CA PHE A 209 -9.16 -1.60 -6.27
C PHE A 209 -7.87 -1.37 -5.48
N TYR A 210 -6.72 -1.33 -6.14
CA TYR A 210 -5.43 -1.00 -5.49
C TYR A 210 -5.50 0.33 -4.74
N LEU A 211 -6.10 1.36 -5.33
CA LEU A 211 -6.25 2.69 -4.71
C LEU A 211 -7.24 2.68 -3.55
N ALA A 212 -8.36 1.95 -3.65
CA ALA A 212 -9.31 1.78 -2.55
C ALA A 212 -8.66 1.10 -1.34
N VAL A 213 -7.91 0.01 -1.56
CA VAL A 213 -7.19 -0.71 -0.51
C VAL A 213 -6.06 0.13 0.10
N TYR A 214 -5.28 0.84 -0.72
CA TYR A 214 -4.24 1.75 -0.23
C TYR A 214 -4.82 2.88 0.63
N LYS A 215 -5.89 3.56 0.17
CA LYS A 215 -6.53 4.62 0.96
C LYS A 215 -7.09 4.06 2.28
N HIS A 216 -7.68 2.86 2.28
CA HIS A 216 -8.16 2.21 3.50
C HIS A 216 -7.01 1.89 4.47
N MET A 217 -5.92 1.31 4.00
CA MET A 217 -4.70 1.06 4.77
C MET A 217 -4.17 2.35 5.43
N MET A 218 -4.16 3.48 4.71
CA MET A 218 -3.73 4.76 5.26
C MET A 218 -4.71 5.34 6.30
N PHE A 219 -6.02 5.10 6.17
CA PHE A 219 -6.98 5.42 7.24
C PHE A 219 -6.81 4.54 8.48
N LEU A 220 -6.47 3.26 8.31
CA LEU A 220 -6.20 2.33 9.41
C LEU A 220 -4.95 2.70 10.20
N GLU A 221 -3.85 3.04 9.53
CA GLU A 221 -2.61 3.51 10.18
C GLU A 221 -2.89 4.74 11.06
N LYS A 222 -3.55 5.77 10.50
CA LYS A 222 -3.94 6.99 11.20
C LYS A 222 -4.93 6.77 12.34
N ARG A 223 -5.76 5.73 12.27
CA ARG A 223 -6.69 5.30 13.34
C ARG A 223 -5.97 4.57 14.48
N GLY A 224 -4.66 4.30 14.37
CA GLY A 224 -3.91 3.51 15.35
C GLY A 224 -4.17 2.01 15.22
N CYS A 225 -4.45 1.53 14.01
CA CYS A 225 -4.57 0.11 13.67
C CYS A 225 -3.41 -0.36 12.74
N PRO A 226 -2.13 -0.21 13.14
CA PRO A 226 -0.99 -0.52 12.28
C PRO A 226 -0.87 -2.00 11.95
N ARG A 227 -1.34 -2.93 12.81
CA ARG A 227 -1.30 -4.36 12.48
C ARG A 227 -2.31 -4.70 11.39
N THR A 228 -3.51 -4.15 11.46
CA THR A 228 -4.53 -4.28 10.40
C THR A 228 -4.01 -3.68 9.10
N ALA A 229 -3.40 -2.49 9.15
CA ALA A 229 -2.78 -1.85 7.99
C ALA A 229 -1.65 -2.72 7.37
N LEU A 230 -0.84 -3.42 8.18
CA LEU A 230 0.20 -4.31 7.68
C LEU A 230 -0.37 -5.47 6.85
N GLU A 231 -1.51 -6.04 7.24
CA GLU A 231 -2.16 -7.10 6.47
C GLU A 231 -2.67 -6.57 5.11
N TYR A 232 -3.20 -5.35 5.04
CA TYR A 232 -3.57 -4.70 3.77
C TYR A 232 -2.34 -4.34 2.90
N CYS A 233 -1.21 -3.99 3.52
CA CYS A 233 0.06 -3.78 2.81
C CYS A 233 0.56 -5.08 2.17
N ARG A 234 0.50 -6.20 2.91
CA ARG A 234 0.79 -7.55 2.39
C ARG A 234 -0.16 -7.94 1.26
N LEU A 235 -1.46 -7.68 1.41
CA LEU A 235 -2.44 -7.91 0.34
C LEU A 235 -2.05 -7.18 -0.93
N LEU A 236 -1.83 -5.86 -0.87
CA LEU A 236 -1.43 -5.04 -2.02
C LEU A 236 -0.17 -5.58 -2.71
N LEU A 237 0.85 -5.92 -1.93
CA LEU A 237 2.10 -6.48 -2.46
C LEU A 237 1.91 -7.91 -3.02
N SER A 238 0.94 -8.69 -2.52
CA SER A 238 0.67 -10.05 -3.01
C SER A 238 -0.06 -10.11 -4.35
N LEU A 239 -0.76 -9.03 -4.74
CA LEU A 239 -1.51 -8.96 -6.01
C LEU A 239 -0.59 -8.81 -7.23
N ASP A 240 0.57 -8.18 -7.06
CA ASP A 240 1.63 -8.04 -8.06
C ASP A 240 2.99 -7.84 -7.35
N PRO A 241 3.61 -8.92 -6.84
CA PRO A 241 4.83 -8.85 -6.02
C PRO A 241 6.06 -8.45 -6.82
N ASP A 242 6.05 -8.71 -8.13
CA ASP A 242 7.18 -8.46 -9.02
C ASP A 242 7.22 -7.00 -9.45
N ASN A 243 6.10 -6.41 -9.89
CA ASN A 243 6.09 -5.00 -10.32
C ASN A 243 5.91 -4.02 -9.15
N ASP A 244 5.29 -4.45 -8.04
CA ASP A 244 4.91 -3.62 -6.88
C ASP A 244 4.39 -2.23 -7.29
N PRO A 245 3.22 -2.15 -7.94
CA PRO A 245 2.79 -0.95 -8.68
C PRO A 245 2.52 0.29 -7.81
N LEU A 246 2.22 0.10 -6.52
CA LEU A 246 2.13 1.21 -5.55
C LEU A 246 3.40 1.37 -4.71
N PHE A 247 4.41 0.54 -4.95
CA PHE A 247 5.70 0.48 -4.29
C PHE A 247 5.59 0.34 -2.75
N MET A 248 4.80 -0.65 -2.33
CA MET A 248 4.55 -1.00 -0.93
C MET A 248 5.82 -1.42 -0.17
N LEU A 249 6.86 -1.85 -0.87
CA LEU A 249 8.18 -2.09 -0.28
C LEU A 249 8.77 -0.84 0.42
N LEU A 250 8.39 0.40 0.05
CA LEU A 250 8.82 1.61 0.78
C LEU A 250 8.02 1.92 2.05
N LEU A 251 7.01 1.11 2.39
CA LEU A 251 6.06 1.39 3.47
C LEU A 251 5.89 0.20 4.44
N ILE A 252 6.10 -1.04 3.98
CA ILE A 252 5.92 -2.25 4.79
C ILE A 252 6.85 -2.30 6.02
N ASP A 253 8.06 -1.75 5.92
CA ASP A 253 9.01 -1.67 7.04
C ASP A 253 8.49 -0.79 8.18
N PHE A 254 7.94 0.38 7.84
CA PHE A 254 7.32 1.29 8.81
C PHE A 254 6.16 0.62 9.53
N LEU A 255 5.26 -0.06 8.82
CA LEU A 255 4.15 -0.76 9.44
C LEU A 255 4.61 -1.89 10.36
N CYS A 256 5.58 -2.70 9.93
CA CYS A 256 6.20 -3.73 10.77
C CYS A 256 6.80 -3.15 12.06
N LEU A 257 7.57 -2.05 11.98
CA LEU A 257 8.09 -1.37 13.17
C LEU A 257 6.97 -0.85 14.08
N ARG A 258 5.97 -0.17 13.50
CA ARG A 258 4.82 0.43 14.21
C ARG A 258 4.01 -0.58 15.01
N CYS A 259 3.80 -1.80 14.48
CA CYS A 259 3.11 -2.89 15.18
C CYS A 259 4.05 -3.89 15.88
N ARG A 260 5.36 -3.61 15.96
CA ARG A 260 6.41 -4.42 16.61
C ARG A 260 6.62 -5.82 16.01
N GLU A 261 6.29 -5.98 14.73
CA GLU A 261 6.46 -7.22 13.95
C GLU A 261 7.90 -7.34 13.39
N TYR A 262 8.90 -7.19 14.26
CA TYR A 262 10.32 -7.16 13.89
C TYR A 262 10.76 -8.43 13.15
N ALA A 263 10.34 -9.60 13.65
CA ALA A 263 10.62 -10.89 13.01
C ALA A 263 10.02 -10.99 11.59
N SER A 264 8.84 -10.42 11.35
CA SER A 264 8.23 -10.37 10.01
C SER A 264 9.07 -9.55 9.03
N LEU A 265 9.61 -8.41 9.48
CA LEU A 265 10.47 -7.54 8.65
C LEU A 265 11.85 -8.16 8.39
N ILE A 266 12.48 -8.74 9.41
CA ILE A 266 13.78 -9.42 9.28
C ILE A 266 13.65 -10.59 8.30
N ARG A 267 12.60 -11.41 8.43
CA ARG A 267 12.33 -12.53 7.51
C ARG A 267 12.11 -12.05 6.07
N LEU A 268 11.30 -11.00 5.87
CA LEU A 268 11.09 -10.40 4.55
C LEU A 268 12.42 -9.96 3.94
N TYR A 269 13.25 -9.26 4.70
CA TYR A 269 14.57 -8.84 4.24
C TYR A 269 15.45 -10.04 3.84
N GLU A 270 15.56 -11.06 4.70
CA GLU A 270 16.43 -12.22 4.45
C GLU A 270 15.98 -13.08 3.26
N GLU A 271 14.67 -13.25 3.05
CA GLU A 271 14.16 -13.99 1.88
C GLU A 271 14.20 -13.16 0.58
N TRP A 272 14.06 -11.83 0.65
CA TRP A 272 13.90 -10.98 -0.54
C TRP A 272 15.14 -10.19 -0.97
N GLU A 273 16.18 -10.08 -0.14
CA GLU A 273 17.41 -9.35 -0.47
C GLU A 273 18.03 -9.80 -1.80
N VAL A 274 18.10 -11.12 -2.05
CA VAL A 274 18.77 -11.69 -3.23
C VAL A 274 18.15 -11.22 -4.56
N HIS A 275 16.83 -11.07 -4.61
CA HIS A 275 16.09 -10.78 -5.86
C HIS A 275 15.50 -9.36 -5.92
N ARG A 276 15.31 -8.67 -4.78
CA ARG A 276 14.83 -7.28 -4.71
C ARG A 276 15.90 -6.27 -4.30
N LYS A 277 17.09 -6.71 -3.85
CA LYS A 277 18.20 -5.86 -3.40
C LYS A 277 17.75 -4.81 -2.38
N LEU A 278 17.01 -5.26 -1.36
CA LEU A 278 16.36 -4.41 -0.36
C LEU A 278 17.36 -3.55 0.42
N SER A 279 18.60 -3.99 0.59
CA SER A 279 19.70 -3.21 1.18
C SER A 279 20.03 -1.94 0.38
N GLN A 280 19.59 -1.84 -0.89
CA GLN A 280 19.70 -0.66 -1.74
C GLN A 280 18.52 0.31 -1.59
N LEU A 281 17.60 0.06 -0.65
CA LEU A 281 16.54 0.99 -0.26
C LEU A 281 16.83 1.53 1.16
N PRO A 282 16.85 2.87 1.37
CA PRO A 282 17.15 3.46 2.67
C PRO A 282 16.25 2.93 3.79
N ASN A 283 14.96 2.73 3.51
CA ASN A 283 14.00 2.25 4.50
C ASN A 283 14.36 0.86 5.03
N PHE A 284 14.65 -0.12 4.17
CA PHE A 284 15.06 -1.45 4.63
C PHE A 284 16.42 -1.42 5.35
N ALA A 285 17.42 -0.71 4.81
CA ALA A 285 18.75 -0.68 5.40
C ALA A 285 18.73 -0.16 6.86
N TYR A 286 17.95 0.90 7.14
CA TYR A 286 17.79 1.42 8.48
C TYR A 286 16.77 0.64 9.33
N SER A 287 15.59 0.32 8.80
CA SER A 287 14.50 -0.31 9.58
C SER A 287 14.81 -1.76 9.97
N VAL A 288 15.56 -2.51 9.17
CA VAL A 288 15.98 -3.88 9.55
C VAL A 288 17.05 -3.82 10.65
N ALA A 289 17.97 -2.85 10.60
CA ALA A 289 18.90 -2.62 11.69
C ALA A 289 18.16 -2.25 12.99
N LEU A 290 17.19 -1.35 12.92
CA LEU A 290 16.36 -0.95 14.06
C LEU A 290 15.50 -2.11 14.60
N ALA A 291 14.94 -2.95 13.73
CA ALA A 291 14.18 -4.14 14.12
C ALA A 291 15.07 -5.16 14.87
N LEU A 292 16.29 -5.42 14.37
CA LEU A 292 17.27 -6.27 15.06
C LEU A 292 17.70 -5.67 16.41
N TYR A 293 17.87 -4.34 16.48
CA TYR A 293 18.14 -3.66 17.74
C TYR A 293 17.00 -3.88 18.74
N HIS A 294 15.75 -3.58 18.39
CA HIS A 294 14.62 -3.79 19.30
C HIS A 294 14.45 -5.25 19.73
N SER A 295 14.61 -6.23 18.82
CA SER A 295 14.58 -7.65 19.19
C SER A 295 15.71 -8.04 20.14
N SER A 296 16.91 -7.45 20.01
CA SER A 296 17.99 -7.67 21.00
C SER A 296 17.64 -7.17 22.41
N GLN A 297 16.72 -6.20 22.54
CA GLN A 297 16.28 -5.63 23.82
C GLN A 297 15.04 -6.33 24.41
N GLN A 298 14.50 -7.37 23.77
CA GLN A 298 13.35 -8.11 24.30
C GLN A 298 13.79 -9.06 25.42
N GLU A 299 13.17 -8.95 26.60
CA GLU A 299 13.49 -9.76 27.80
C GLU A 299 13.35 -11.28 27.59
N GLU A 300 12.51 -11.70 26.65
CA GLU A 300 12.28 -13.10 26.29
C GLU A 300 13.43 -13.70 25.45
N THR A 301 14.33 -12.88 24.92
CA THR A 301 15.41 -13.33 24.02
C THR A 301 16.60 -13.87 24.82
N PRO A 302 17.12 -15.08 24.50
CA PRO A 302 18.29 -15.63 25.18
C PRO A 302 19.52 -14.69 25.13
N PRO A 303 20.34 -14.56 26.18
CA PRO A 303 21.44 -13.58 26.23
C PRO A 303 22.44 -13.68 25.06
N GLU A 304 22.80 -14.88 24.63
CA GLU A 304 23.70 -15.10 23.48
C GLU A 304 23.08 -14.63 22.15
N GLU A 305 21.77 -14.83 21.99
CA GLU A 305 21.02 -14.37 20.82
C GLU A 305 20.82 -12.86 20.84
N SER A 306 20.48 -12.29 21.99
CA SER A 306 20.43 -10.83 22.21
C SER A 306 21.76 -10.18 21.80
N GLN A 307 22.90 -10.69 22.28
CA GLN A 307 24.22 -10.17 21.91
C GLN A 307 24.50 -10.33 20.40
N ARG A 308 24.15 -11.48 19.80
CA ARG A 308 24.31 -11.71 18.36
C ARG A 308 23.47 -10.73 17.52
N MET A 309 22.20 -10.53 17.89
CA MET A 309 21.29 -9.59 17.21
C MET A 309 21.75 -8.15 17.38
N LYS A 310 22.27 -7.79 18.57
CA LYS A 310 22.84 -6.47 18.84
C LYS A 310 24.06 -6.17 17.97
N LEU A 311 25.01 -7.11 17.87
CA LEU A 311 26.18 -6.94 17.00
C LEU A 311 25.80 -6.87 15.51
N LYS A 312 24.80 -7.67 15.08
CA LYS A 312 24.25 -7.58 13.71
C LYS A 312 23.57 -6.23 13.47
N SER A 313 22.81 -5.69 14.43
CA SER A 313 22.16 -4.38 14.30
C SER A 313 23.15 -3.24 14.24
N ASP A 314 24.19 -3.24 15.08
CA ASP A 314 25.29 -2.26 15.03
C ASP A 314 25.93 -2.24 13.64
N ARG A 315 26.33 -3.41 13.13
CA ARG A 315 26.96 -3.50 11.81
C ARG A 315 26.04 -3.03 10.69
N MET A 316 24.76 -3.44 10.71
CA MET A 316 23.79 -3.02 9.69
C MET A 316 23.50 -1.51 9.75
N LEU A 317 23.42 -0.90 10.94
CA LEU A 317 23.24 0.54 11.07
C LEU A 317 24.46 1.32 10.56
N GLN A 318 25.68 0.86 10.86
CA GLN A 318 26.90 1.47 10.33
C GLN A 318 26.96 1.40 8.80
N ASP A 319 26.63 0.24 8.23
CA ASP A 319 26.66 0.06 6.77
C ASP A 319 25.52 0.84 6.09
N ALA A 320 24.35 0.98 6.74
CA ALA A 320 23.27 1.87 6.30
C ALA A 320 23.68 3.35 6.34
N LEU A 321 24.33 3.80 7.42
CA LEU A 321 24.88 5.17 7.56
C LEU A 321 25.96 5.48 6.51
N ILE A 322 26.75 4.48 6.08
CA ILE A 322 27.74 4.63 5.01
C ILE A 322 27.07 4.62 3.62
N MET A 323 26.03 3.81 3.42
CA MET A 323 25.31 3.69 2.16
C MET A 323 24.36 4.87 1.90
N PHE A 324 23.76 5.44 2.95
CA PHE A 324 22.72 6.47 2.90
C PHE A 324 22.98 7.63 3.89
N PRO A 325 24.16 8.29 3.80
CA PRO A 325 24.55 9.30 4.79
C PRO A 325 23.68 10.56 4.75
N GLY A 326 22.84 10.75 3.71
CA GLY A 326 21.89 11.85 3.61
C GLY A 326 20.70 11.74 4.57
N VAL A 327 20.44 10.54 5.13
CA VAL A 327 19.36 10.31 6.11
C VAL A 327 19.65 10.96 7.48
N LEU A 328 20.91 10.94 7.94
CA LEU A 328 21.23 11.25 9.35
C LEU A 328 20.81 12.67 9.78
N MET A 329 21.26 13.70 9.07
CA MET A 329 21.00 15.09 9.50
C MET A 329 19.50 15.45 9.45
N PRO A 330 18.75 15.21 8.34
CA PRO A 330 17.30 15.42 8.31
C PRO A 330 16.52 14.61 9.37
N LEU A 331 16.98 13.40 9.71
CA LEU A 331 16.39 12.59 10.75
C LEU A 331 16.56 13.25 12.13
N LEU A 332 17.78 13.68 12.47
CA LEU A 332 18.06 14.39 13.73
C LEU A 332 17.28 15.71 13.83
N ASP A 333 17.16 16.46 12.73
CA ASP A 333 16.36 17.68 12.64
C ASP A 333 14.87 17.41 13.01
N LEU A 334 14.22 16.41 12.41
CA LEU A 334 12.84 16.01 12.74
C LEU A 334 12.68 15.37 14.13
N CYS A 335 13.76 14.81 14.66
CA CYS A 335 13.85 14.32 16.03
C CYS A 335 14.16 15.42 17.04
N THR A 336 14.41 16.66 16.61
CA THR A 336 14.83 17.80 17.45
C THR A 336 16.12 17.56 18.25
N VAL A 337 17.00 16.69 17.74
CA VAL A 337 18.29 16.36 18.35
C VAL A 337 19.39 17.18 17.67
N GLN A 338 20.26 17.82 18.45
CA GLN A 338 21.43 18.51 17.91
C GLN A 338 22.62 17.56 17.85
N PRO A 339 23.19 17.27 16.67
CA PRO A 339 24.43 16.50 16.55
C PRO A 339 25.63 17.29 17.07
N ASP A 340 26.65 16.57 17.52
CA ASP A 340 27.94 17.15 17.89
C ASP A 340 28.56 17.97 16.75
N ALA A 341 29.35 18.99 17.13
CA ALA A 341 30.14 19.77 16.19
C ALA A 341 31.06 18.90 15.32
N ALA A 342 31.59 17.80 15.89
CA ALA A 342 32.41 16.83 15.18
C ALA A 342 31.66 16.09 14.06
N VAL A 343 30.35 15.82 14.24
CA VAL A 343 29.51 15.14 13.22
C VAL A 343 29.02 16.14 12.18
N SER A 344 28.49 17.27 12.62
CA SER A 344 27.87 18.29 11.76
C SER A 344 28.85 19.03 10.86
N SER A 345 30.12 19.15 11.26
CA SER A 345 31.19 19.74 10.45
C SER A 345 31.99 18.74 9.61
N HIS A 346 31.81 17.43 9.83
CA HIS A 346 32.54 16.40 9.05
C HIS A 346 32.09 16.38 7.60
N ASP A 347 33.02 16.19 6.66
CA ASP A 347 32.73 16.19 5.23
C ASP A 347 31.72 15.10 4.81
N PHE A 348 31.61 14.00 5.58
CA PHE A 348 30.76 12.84 5.27
C PHE A 348 29.29 13.00 5.66
N PHE A 349 28.96 13.66 6.78
CA PHE A 349 27.58 13.90 7.22
C PHE A 349 27.15 15.36 7.09
N GLY A 350 28.10 16.30 7.08
CA GLY A 350 27.85 17.73 6.98
C GLY A 350 27.34 18.19 5.60
N PRO A 351 27.16 19.50 5.41
CA PRO A 351 26.48 20.06 4.22
C PRO A 351 27.08 19.67 2.87
N ARG A 352 28.39 19.37 2.82
CA ARG A 352 29.11 18.94 1.61
C ARG A 352 28.61 17.62 1.04
N ASN A 353 28.16 16.69 1.88
CA ASN A 353 27.59 15.41 1.44
C ASN A 353 26.39 15.63 0.50
N ARG A 354 25.53 16.62 0.77
CA ARG A 354 24.37 16.92 -0.09
C ARG A 354 24.76 17.41 -1.50
N ILE A 355 25.99 17.85 -1.70
CA ILE A 355 26.47 18.39 -2.98
C ILE A 355 26.89 17.22 -3.89
N GLY A 356 26.10 16.96 -4.93
CA GLY A 356 26.39 15.94 -5.94
C GLY A 356 25.81 14.55 -5.65
N GLN A 357 24.92 14.42 -4.65
CA GLN A 357 24.09 13.22 -4.51
C GLN A 357 23.00 13.20 -5.59
N PRO A 358 22.61 12.02 -6.11
CA PRO A 358 21.53 11.92 -7.09
C PRO A 358 20.17 12.32 -6.49
N SER A 359 19.37 13.09 -7.22
CA SER A 359 18.05 13.54 -6.76
C SER A 359 17.10 12.38 -6.44
N ALA A 360 17.20 11.27 -7.17
CA ALA A 360 16.40 10.07 -6.89
C ALA A 360 16.69 9.47 -5.51
N LEU A 361 17.93 9.58 -5.03
CA LEU A 361 18.28 9.13 -3.70
C LEU A 361 17.65 10.04 -2.64
N SER A 362 17.69 11.36 -2.83
CA SER A 362 17.05 12.32 -1.92
C SER A 362 15.53 12.12 -1.79
N VAL A 363 14.85 11.66 -2.85
CA VAL A 363 13.43 11.26 -2.77
C VAL A 363 13.24 10.05 -1.84
N LEU A 364 14.09 9.02 -1.95
CA LEU A 364 14.01 7.81 -1.12
C LEU A 364 14.40 8.08 0.34
N GLU A 365 15.46 8.84 0.58
CA GLU A 365 15.88 9.28 1.91
C GLU A 365 14.80 10.16 2.56
N GLY A 366 14.21 11.10 1.81
CA GLY A 366 13.10 11.94 2.26
C GLY A 366 11.82 11.16 2.58
N LEU A 367 11.46 10.15 1.77
CA LEU A 367 10.35 9.24 2.06
C LEU A 367 10.56 8.51 3.39
N TYR A 368 11.77 7.95 3.59
CA TYR A 368 12.09 7.22 4.80
C TYR A 368 12.09 8.12 6.03
N VAL A 369 12.78 9.26 5.98
CA VAL A 369 12.89 10.21 7.09
C VAL A 369 11.51 10.75 7.49
N GLY A 370 10.74 11.30 6.55
CA GLY A 370 9.42 11.86 6.84
C GLY A 370 8.49 10.85 7.51
N ARG A 371 8.49 9.59 7.03
CA ARG A 371 7.67 8.48 7.55
C ARG A 371 8.16 7.96 8.91
N CYS A 372 9.45 7.66 9.04
CA CYS A 372 9.97 6.83 10.13
C CYS A 372 10.64 7.60 11.26
N HIS A 373 10.85 8.93 11.16
CA HIS A 373 11.55 9.71 12.18
C HIS A 373 11.01 9.50 13.62
N SER A 374 9.70 9.29 13.76
CA SER A 374 9.06 9.06 15.06
C SER A 374 9.56 7.78 15.77
N MET A 375 9.99 6.76 15.02
CA MET A 375 10.56 5.52 15.57
C MET A 375 11.95 5.72 16.18
N TRP A 376 12.67 6.76 15.74
CA TRP A 376 14.02 7.08 16.23
C TRP A 376 14.03 7.95 17.49
N LYS A 377 12.87 8.51 17.91
CA LYS A 377 12.78 9.43 19.07
C LYS A 377 12.99 8.77 20.44
N GLU A 378 13.08 7.43 20.51
CA GLU A 378 13.37 6.73 21.76
C GLU A 378 14.81 6.98 22.23
N ALA A 379 14.99 7.36 23.50
CA ALA A 379 16.30 7.72 24.04
C ALA A 379 17.36 6.59 23.91
N GLY A 380 16.94 5.33 24.08
CA GLY A 380 17.83 4.17 23.87
C GLY A 380 18.25 4.00 22.41
N VAL A 381 17.33 4.26 21.46
CA VAL A 381 17.61 4.23 20.02
C VAL A 381 18.55 5.37 19.61
N MET A 382 18.38 6.57 20.18
CA MET A 382 19.28 7.70 19.92
C MET A 382 20.70 7.47 20.44
N LEU A 383 20.85 7.00 21.69
CA LEU A 383 22.17 6.68 22.26
C LEU A 383 22.86 5.56 21.46
N TRP A 384 22.09 4.57 20.98
CA TRP A 384 22.57 3.53 20.08
C TRP A 384 23.03 4.08 18.72
N MET A 385 22.27 5.01 18.14
CA MET A 385 22.64 5.69 16.89
C MET A 385 23.93 6.52 17.05
N GLU A 386 24.04 7.31 18.12
CA GLU A 386 25.21 8.14 18.44
C GLU A 386 26.51 7.32 18.45
N GLY A 387 26.52 6.19 19.17
CA GLY A 387 27.67 5.28 19.21
C GLY A 387 28.06 4.72 17.84
N ASN A 388 27.08 4.42 16.98
CA ASN A 388 27.33 3.92 15.63
C ASN A 388 27.76 5.02 14.64
N VAL A 389 27.26 6.25 14.79
CA VAL A 389 27.76 7.42 14.03
C VAL A 389 29.24 7.66 14.35
N GLY A 390 29.63 7.58 15.62
CA GLY A 390 31.02 7.69 16.04
C GLY A 390 31.93 6.61 15.45
N GLU A 391 31.43 5.38 15.28
CA GLU A 391 32.19 4.30 14.61
C GLU A 391 32.26 4.48 13.08
N VAL A 392 31.19 4.95 12.44
CA VAL A 392 31.19 5.27 11.01
C VAL A 392 32.21 6.36 10.68
N LEU A 393 32.32 7.41 11.50
CA LEU A 393 33.33 8.45 11.30
C LEU A 393 34.76 7.87 11.31
N LYS A 394 35.09 6.97 12.26
CA LYS A 394 36.39 6.28 12.28
C LYS A 394 36.62 5.44 11.02
N ARG A 395 35.60 4.74 10.52
CA ARG A 395 35.67 3.95 9.27
C ARG A 395 35.90 4.84 8.04
N VAL A 396 35.27 6.01 7.99
CA VAL A 396 35.49 7.00 6.92
C VAL A 396 36.90 7.61 6.99
N ASP A 397 37.34 8.04 8.17
CA ASP A 397 38.66 8.65 8.36
C ASP A 397 39.81 7.66 8.10
N SER A 398 39.62 6.38 8.43
CA SER A 398 40.55 5.29 8.10
C SER A 398 40.45 4.80 6.64
N LYS A 399 39.57 5.40 5.83
CA LYS A 399 39.35 5.08 4.40
C LYS A 399 38.97 3.61 4.16
N ASP A 400 38.02 3.11 4.94
CA ASP A 400 37.38 1.81 4.71
C ASP A 400 36.92 1.68 3.23
N PRO A 401 37.41 0.69 2.45
CA PRO A 401 37.04 0.49 1.05
C PRO A 401 35.53 0.42 0.80
N PHE A 402 34.75 -0.01 1.80
CA PHE A 402 33.29 -0.05 1.72
C PHE A 402 32.66 1.34 1.50
N VAL A 403 33.30 2.41 1.97
CA VAL A 403 32.82 3.79 1.78
C VAL A 403 32.89 4.21 0.30
N GLU A 404 33.96 3.82 -0.40
CA GLU A 404 34.12 4.06 -1.83
C GLU A 404 33.18 3.16 -2.65
N GLU A 405 33.01 1.90 -2.24
CA GLU A 405 32.04 0.97 -2.84
C GLU A 405 30.61 1.53 -2.79
N CYS A 406 30.17 2.01 -1.61
CA CYS A 406 28.87 2.65 -1.42
C CYS A 406 28.72 3.94 -2.24
N LEU A 407 29.77 4.75 -2.37
CA LEU A 407 29.75 5.94 -3.23
C LEU A 407 29.54 5.56 -4.71
N ASN A 408 30.20 4.50 -5.18
CA ASN A 408 30.05 4.01 -6.55
C ASN A 408 28.68 3.39 -6.80
N LYS A 409 28.15 2.59 -5.85
CA LYS A 409 26.77 2.10 -5.86
C LYS A 409 25.76 3.24 -5.96
N ARG A 410 25.91 4.30 -5.16
CA ARG A 410 25.04 5.49 -5.25
C ARG A 410 25.08 6.16 -6.62
N LYS A 411 26.28 6.36 -7.17
CA LYS A 411 26.46 6.97 -8.51
C LYS A 411 25.87 6.14 -9.64
N GLN A 412 25.78 4.82 -9.50
CA GLN A 412 25.24 3.94 -10.55
C GLN A 412 23.74 3.70 -10.39
N GLY A 413 23.25 3.48 -9.17
CA GLY A 413 21.90 2.98 -8.91
C GLY A 413 20.76 4.01 -8.91
N TYR A 414 21.03 5.28 -8.56
CA TYR A 414 19.98 6.28 -8.32
C TYR A 414 19.94 7.41 -9.36
N GLN A 415 20.18 7.11 -10.63
CA GLN A 415 20.18 8.14 -11.68
C GLN A 415 18.78 8.67 -12.03
N ILE A 416 17.76 7.79 -12.03
CA ILE A 416 16.38 8.11 -12.41
C ILE A 416 15.44 7.52 -11.36
N VAL A 417 14.39 8.26 -10.98
CA VAL A 417 13.30 7.74 -10.16
C VAL A 417 12.29 7.00 -11.05
N PRO A 418 11.98 5.72 -10.81
CA PRO A 418 10.91 5.03 -11.54
C PRO A 418 9.52 5.64 -11.30
N ARG A 419 8.65 5.56 -12.32
CA ARG A 419 7.29 6.14 -12.29
C ARG A 419 6.42 5.63 -11.13
N HIS A 420 6.59 4.38 -10.70
CA HIS A 420 5.88 3.83 -9.54
C HIS A 420 6.35 4.44 -8.20
N ILE A 421 7.62 4.87 -8.09
CA ILE A 421 8.10 5.62 -6.92
C ILE A 421 7.52 7.03 -6.93
N HIS A 422 7.46 7.71 -8.08
CA HIS A 422 6.76 9.00 -8.18
C HIS A 422 5.28 8.88 -7.76
N ARG A 423 4.59 7.84 -8.21
CA ARG A 423 3.22 7.52 -7.79
C ARG A 423 3.13 7.32 -6.28
N HIS A 424 4.06 6.58 -5.68
CA HIS A 424 4.14 6.39 -4.23
C HIS A 424 4.33 7.71 -3.46
N VAL A 425 5.22 8.59 -3.92
CA VAL A 425 5.42 9.91 -3.28
C VAL A 425 4.11 10.70 -3.28
N LEU A 426 3.47 10.83 -4.45
CA LEU A 426 2.21 11.56 -4.62
C LEU A 426 1.07 10.97 -3.76
N LEU A 427 0.98 9.64 -3.69
CA LEU A 427 0.02 8.94 -2.83
C LEU A 427 0.31 9.04 -1.33
N SER A 428 1.56 9.29 -0.95
CA SER A 428 1.98 9.38 0.46
C SER A 428 1.89 10.78 1.05
N GLU A 429 1.93 11.82 0.20
CA GLU A 429 1.93 13.25 0.56
C GLU A 429 3.02 13.65 1.57
N ILE A 430 4.11 12.88 1.67
CA ILE A 430 5.25 13.17 2.55
C ILE A 430 5.96 14.41 1.99
N LYS A 431 6.08 15.47 2.82
CA LYS A 431 6.57 16.79 2.41
C LYS A 431 8.03 16.73 1.97
N GLU A 432 8.85 16.01 2.72
CA GLU A 432 10.27 15.83 2.51
C GLU A 432 10.53 15.22 1.11
N ALA A 433 9.81 14.14 0.79
CA ALA A 433 9.88 13.47 -0.51
C ALA A 433 9.27 14.29 -1.66
N THR A 434 8.11 14.93 -1.43
CA THR A 434 7.42 15.74 -2.44
C THR A 434 8.28 16.92 -2.88
N SER A 435 9.06 17.50 -1.95
CA SER A 435 9.99 18.60 -2.25
C SER A 435 11.15 18.23 -3.17
N ALA A 436 11.46 16.93 -3.29
CA ALA A 436 12.54 16.38 -4.12
C ALA A 436 12.05 15.82 -5.48
N LEU A 437 10.75 15.93 -5.80
CA LEU A 437 10.22 15.48 -7.10
C LEU A 437 10.67 16.38 -8.26
N PRO A 438 10.96 15.82 -9.46
CA PRO A 438 11.18 16.61 -10.67
C PRO A 438 9.96 17.47 -11.04
N LEU A 439 10.22 18.66 -11.60
CA LEU A 439 9.17 19.59 -12.04
C LEU A 439 8.23 18.96 -13.08
N ASP A 440 8.73 18.08 -13.95
CA ASP A 440 7.93 17.40 -14.99
C ASP A 440 6.81 16.51 -14.40
N VAL A 441 7.00 16.04 -13.16
CA VAL A 441 6.02 15.23 -12.42
C VAL A 441 5.02 16.11 -11.68
N THR A 442 5.46 17.25 -11.15
CA THR A 442 4.62 18.14 -10.33
C THR A 442 3.86 19.20 -11.14
N ALA A 443 4.27 19.45 -12.39
CA ALA A 443 3.60 20.37 -13.31
C ALA A 443 2.35 19.78 -13.99
N GLN A 444 2.20 18.45 -14.00
CA GLN A 444 1.02 17.79 -14.57
C GLN A 444 -0.11 17.70 -13.53
N PRO A 445 -1.38 17.93 -13.89
CA PRO A 445 -2.50 17.72 -13.00
C PRO A 445 -2.65 16.22 -12.70
N VAL A 446 -2.22 15.80 -11.50
CA VAL A 446 -2.34 14.41 -11.04
C VAL A 446 -3.78 14.18 -10.55
N MET A 447 -4.53 13.39 -11.29
CA MET A 447 -5.90 13.01 -10.91
C MET A 447 -5.85 12.00 -9.76
N SER A 448 -6.55 12.26 -8.65
CA SER A 448 -6.40 11.42 -7.45
C SER A 448 -7.14 10.07 -7.54
N TYR A 449 -8.07 9.92 -8.49
CA TYR A 449 -8.67 8.64 -8.87
C TYR A 449 -7.75 7.76 -9.71
N ASP A 450 -6.72 8.31 -10.37
CA ASP A 450 -5.77 7.56 -11.21
C ASP A 450 -4.39 8.26 -11.29
N PRO A 451 -3.58 8.21 -10.21
CA PRO A 451 -2.33 8.96 -10.13
C PRO A 451 -1.23 8.30 -10.97
N LEU A 452 -0.72 9.04 -11.96
CA LEU A 452 0.35 8.63 -12.87
C LEU A 452 0.15 7.20 -13.44
N PRO A 453 -0.88 6.92 -14.24
CA PRO A 453 -1.14 5.58 -14.78
C PRO A 453 0.07 5.01 -15.56
N PRO A 454 0.25 3.69 -15.65
CA PRO A 454 1.29 3.06 -16.49
C PRO A 454 1.23 3.54 -17.94
N LEU A 455 2.38 3.63 -18.61
CA LEU A 455 2.45 4.08 -20.01
C LEU A 455 1.84 3.03 -20.96
N ASP A 456 1.94 1.76 -20.59
CA ASP A 456 1.35 0.60 -21.25
C ASP A 456 -0.05 0.25 -20.67
N SER A 457 -0.84 1.27 -20.32
CA SER A 457 -2.20 1.09 -19.78
C SER A 457 -3.11 0.35 -20.76
N ILE A 458 -3.87 -0.61 -20.24
CA ILE A 458 -4.86 -1.40 -20.97
C ILE A 458 -6.24 -0.83 -20.66
N ALA A 459 -6.91 -0.25 -21.68
CA ALA A 459 -8.29 0.22 -21.56
C ALA A 459 -9.27 -0.85 -22.07
N SER A 460 -10.21 -1.30 -21.24
CA SER A 460 -11.25 -2.27 -21.67
C SER A 460 -12.40 -1.60 -22.42
N TYR A 461 -12.55 -0.28 -22.30
CA TYR A 461 -13.52 0.53 -23.04
C TYR A 461 -13.00 1.98 -23.18
N THR A 462 -13.36 2.65 -24.27
CA THR A 462 -13.01 4.04 -24.54
C THR A 462 -14.22 4.95 -24.37
N ARG A 463 -14.01 6.15 -23.80
CA ARG A 463 -15.04 7.19 -23.77
C ARG A 463 -15.38 7.60 -25.20
N PRO A 464 -16.66 7.64 -25.60
CA PRO A 464 -17.06 8.19 -26.89
C PRO A 464 -16.54 9.63 -27.04
N GLU A 465 -16.08 9.99 -28.23
CA GLU A 465 -15.71 11.37 -28.51
C GLU A 465 -16.89 12.29 -28.21
N ARG A 466 -16.61 13.41 -27.53
CA ARG A 466 -17.59 14.48 -27.41
C ARG A 466 -17.81 15.03 -28.81
N TYR A 467 -18.92 14.67 -29.43
CA TYR A 467 -19.48 15.42 -30.55
C TYR A 467 -19.68 16.85 -30.07
N SER A 468 -18.67 17.68 -30.34
CA SER A 468 -18.77 19.11 -30.27
C SER A 468 -19.91 19.45 -31.22
N CYS A 469 -21.08 19.77 -30.69
CA CYS A 469 -22.18 20.26 -31.49
C CYS A 469 -21.74 21.64 -31.97
N LEU A 470 -20.97 21.66 -33.06
CA LEU A 470 -20.78 22.83 -33.89
C LEU A 470 -22.19 23.30 -34.20
N ILE A 471 -22.56 24.41 -33.56
CA ILE A 471 -23.79 25.10 -33.85
C ILE A 471 -23.70 25.41 -35.34
N PHE A 472 -24.44 24.64 -36.15
CA PHE A 472 -24.66 24.98 -37.54
C PHE A 472 -25.48 26.26 -37.54
N THR A 473 -24.79 27.39 -37.46
CA THR A 473 -25.29 28.67 -37.96
C THR A 473 -25.53 28.45 -39.44
N VAL A 474 -26.78 28.15 -39.78
CA VAL A 474 -27.24 28.03 -41.17
C VAL A 474 -27.10 29.40 -41.83
N LEU A 475 -25.93 29.64 -42.39
CA LEU A 475 -25.70 30.67 -43.39
C LEU A 475 -25.93 30.04 -44.77
N PRO A 476 -26.65 30.72 -45.67
CA PRO A 476 -27.05 30.13 -46.95
C PRO A 476 -25.85 29.89 -47.86
N ILE A 477 -25.98 28.84 -48.66
CA ILE A 477 -24.98 28.34 -49.61
C ILE A 477 -24.83 29.33 -50.77
N GLU A 478 -23.60 29.78 -51.04
CA GLU A 478 -23.16 30.17 -52.38
C GLU A 478 -21.86 29.43 -52.75
N TYR A 479 -21.78 29.02 -54.01
CA TYR A 479 -20.67 28.24 -54.57
C TYR A 479 -19.47 29.16 -54.91
N ASP A 480 -18.25 28.81 -54.49
CA ASP A 480 -17.24 28.19 -55.39
C ASP A 480 -15.81 28.10 -54.79
N SER A 481 -15.15 26.97 -55.07
CA SER A 481 -13.69 26.78 -55.26
C SER A 481 -12.64 27.30 -54.23
N LEU A 482 -12.04 26.38 -53.46
CA LEU A 482 -10.57 26.17 -53.23
C LEU A 482 -10.39 24.96 -52.25
N ILE A 483 -9.94 23.77 -52.66
CA ILE A 483 -8.55 23.27 -52.81
C ILE A 483 -7.71 23.19 -51.50
N CYS A 484 -7.48 21.94 -51.04
CA CYS A 484 -6.40 21.42 -50.15
C CYS A 484 -6.30 21.96 -48.69
N LEU A 485 -5.82 21.21 -47.69
CA LEU A 485 -5.09 19.92 -47.66
C LEU A 485 -5.75 18.86 -46.74
N ILE A 486 -5.55 17.60 -47.10
CA ILE A 486 -5.46 16.47 -46.15
C ILE A 486 -3.97 16.21 -45.92
N LEU A 487 -3.55 16.00 -44.67
CA LEU A 487 -2.35 15.23 -44.34
C LEU A 487 -2.60 14.41 -43.07
N ASP A 488 -2.85 13.12 -43.26
CA ASP A 488 -2.51 12.10 -42.27
C ASP A 488 -1.00 12.08 -42.04
N MET A 489 -0.56 11.80 -40.82
CA MET A 489 0.74 11.18 -40.56
C MET A 489 0.65 10.20 -39.38
N ASP A 490 0.11 9.01 -39.67
CA ASP A 490 0.57 7.79 -39.00
C ASP A 490 2.05 7.55 -39.36
N SER A 491 2.97 7.86 -38.44
CA SER A 491 4.35 7.34 -38.42
C SER A 491 5.16 7.95 -37.27
N VAL A 492 5.24 7.27 -36.11
CA VAL A 492 6.50 6.83 -35.47
C VAL A 492 6.13 5.69 -34.50
N VAL A 493 6.21 4.46 -34.98
CA VAL A 493 6.44 3.26 -34.15
C VAL A 493 7.92 2.88 -34.31
N ASP A 494 8.46 2.08 -33.40
CA ASP A 494 9.84 1.58 -33.32
C ASP A 494 10.91 2.54 -32.77
N GLN A 495 11.09 2.48 -31.45
CA GLN A 495 12.37 2.12 -30.80
C GLN A 495 12.15 1.83 -29.31
N TRP A 496 13.21 1.42 -28.58
CA TRP A 496 13.26 1.09 -27.14
C TRP A 496 12.82 -0.34 -26.73
N ASN A 497 13.60 -1.33 -27.20
CA ASN A 497 13.71 -2.65 -26.59
C ASN A 497 15.20 -3.03 -26.44
N VAL A 498 15.88 -2.52 -25.41
CA VAL A 498 17.11 -3.12 -24.83
C VAL A 498 17.24 -2.67 -23.36
N LEU A 499 17.46 -3.65 -22.46
CA LEU A 499 17.95 -3.61 -21.06
C LEU A 499 17.00 -4.32 -20.08
N GLU A 500 17.10 -5.66 -20.08
CA GLU A 500 16.79 -6.53 -18.92
C GLU A 500 18.03 -6.66 -18.02
#